data_AF-E9UQU8-F1
#
_entry.id   AF-E9UQU8-F1
#
_cell.length_a   1.000
_cell.length_b   1.000
_cell.length_c   1.000
_cell.angle_alpha   90.00
_cell.angle_beta   90.00
_cell.angle_gamma   90.00
#
_symmetry.space_group_name_H-M   'P 1'
#
loop_
_entity.id
_entity.type
_entity.pdbx_description
1 polymer ?
#
loop_
_entity_poly.entity_id
_entity_poly.type
_entity_poly.pdbx_seq_one_letter_code
_entity_poly.pdbx_strand_id
1 'polypeptide(L)'
;MSTPRPRSPRNLSRPKVPVILVSGVEEGAMLSATISLQFGLPDAVTVRHVIDPERQLLTRVVSDVSGVIEHEEINLAHACVACAIREDIVPTLERLAAQGRWGSIVACLPVAAEAVQVCRVLAWAPRTAPHIGISAVVAALEGTTVAEDLLGPDLLDERGLATSEDDRRGVAEVASAIVEYADVVCLTETPEPEEESLVATLARPRTPVVTDPSLLDAAGLVAGVHRHHAVEAWVAEVRRNEVAAAALRVCAC
;
A
#
# COMPACT_ATOMS: atom_id res chain seq x y z
N MET A 1 -39.29 42.42 -2.25
CA MET A 1 -38.72 41.87 -1.01
C MET A 1 -38.59 40.35 -1.20
N SER A 2 -37.41 39.89 -1.66
CA SER A 2 -37.15 38.45 -1.82
C SER A 2 -36.57 37.90 -0.52
N THR A 3 -37.27 36.97 0.11
CA THR A 3 -36.77 36.23 1.27
C THR A 3 -35.55 35.39 0.86
N PRO A 4 -34.44 35.43 1.62
CA PRO A 4 -33.29 34.58 1.32
C PRO A 4 -33.65 33.13 1.59
N ARG A 5 -33.33 32.23 0.64
CA ARG A 5 -33.43 30.77 0.85
C ARG A 5 -32.55 30.36 2.05
N PRO A 6 -33.03 29.48 2.94
CA PRO A 6 -32.19 28.92 3.98
C PRO A 6 -31.06 28.13 3.33
N ARG A 7 -29.82 28.46 3.70
CA ARG A 7 -28.64 27.67 3.30
C ARG A 7 -28.74 26.32 3.99
N SER A 8 -28.78 25.24 3.21
CA SER A 8 -28.65 23.88 3.72
C SER A 8 -27.38 23.77 4.55
N PRO A 9 -27.40 23.08 5.71
CA PRO A 9 -26.19 22.87 6.49
C PRO A 9 -25.19 22.11 5.62
N ARG A 10 -24.04 22.73 5.34
CA ARG A 10 -22.90 22.01 4.78
C ARG A 10 -22.52 20.96 5.82
N ASN A 11 -22.70 19.69 5.48
CA ASN A 11 -22.19 18.59 6.28
C ASN A 11 -20.66 18.67 6.21
N LEU A 12 -20.04 19.38 7.16
CA LEU A 12 -18.59 19.46 7.30
C LEU A 12 -18.16 18.14 7.95
N SER A 13 -18.12 17.07 7.14
CA SER A 13 -17.48 15.83 7.55
C SER A 13 -16.05 16.17 7.97
N ARG A 14 -15.69 15.87 9.21
CA ARG A 14 -14.32 15.99 9.71
C ARG A 14 -13.36 15.39 8.68
N PRO A 15 -12.27 16.08 8.29
CA PRO A 15 -11.33 15.53 7.33
C PRO A 15 -10.82 14.18 7.85
N LYS A 16 -10.82 13.18 6.95
CA LYS A 16 -10.34 11.83 7.24
C LYS A 16 -8.83 11.89 7.54
N VAL A 17 -8.38 11.06 8.47
CA VAL A 17 -6.96 10.86 8.73
C VAL A 17 -6.33 10.18 7.51
N PRO A 18 -5.31 10.79 6.89
CA PRO A 18 -4.61 10.22 5.74
C PRO A 18 -3.80 8.98 6.15
N VAL A 19 -3.89 7.94 5.33
CA VAL A 19 -3.17 6.68 5.52
C VAL A 19 -2.27 6.42 4.31
N ILE A 20 -0.99 6.22 4.57
CA ILE A 20 -0.03 5.71 3.59
C ILE A 20 0.08 4.20 3.79
N LEU A 21 -0.13 3.43 2.73
CA LEU A 21 0.09 1.97 2.74
C LEU A 21 1.48 1.68 2.17
N VAL A 22 2.27 0.87 2.87
CA VAL A 22 3.57 0.37 2.41
C VAL A 22 3.44 -1.13 2.15
N SER A 23 3.70 -1.54 0.90
CA SER A 23 3.70 -2.93 0.43
C SER A 23 5.06 -3.26 -0.18
N GLY A 24 5.46 -4.53 -0.11
CA GLY A 24 6.71 -5.03 -0.69
C GLY A 24 6.83 -6.54 -0.55
N VAL A 25 7.92 -7.09 -1.09
CA VAL A 25 8.28 -8.52 -0.98
C VAL A 25 9.54 -8.74 -0.14
N GLU A 26 10.10 -7.69 0.43
CA GLU A 26 11.30 -7.73 1.27
C GLU A 26 11.08 -6.86 2.52
N GLU A 27 11.35 -7.42 3.70
CA GLU A 27 11.01 -6.81 4.99
C GLU A 27 11.85 -5.55 5.27
N GLY A 28 13.15 -5.59 5.01
CA GLY A 28 14.09 -4.50 5.22
C GLY A 28 13.73 -3.24 4.44
N ALA A 29 13.32 -3.40 3.18
CA ALA A 29 12.93 -2.37 2.25
C ALA A 29 11.65 -1.68 2.75
N MET A 30 10.65 -2.48 3.11
CA MET A 30 9.39 -1.98 3.68
C MET A 30 9.62 -1.23 5.00
N LEU A 31 10.49 -1.75 5.87
CA LEU A 31 10.85 -1.09 7.13
C LEU A 31 11.59 0.23 6.90
N SER A 32 12.55 0.24 5.98
CA SER A 32 13.35 1.43 5.65
C SER A 32 12.48 2.56 5.06
N ALA A 33 11.54 2.22 4.17
CA ALA A 33 10.54 3.16 3.66
C ALA A 33 9.62 3.66 4.79
N THR A 34 9.13 2.77 5.65
CA THR A 34 8.26 3.12 6.78
C THR A 34 8.95 4.08 7.76
N ILE A 35 10.20 3.81 8.10
CA ILE A 35 11.02 4.65 8.99
C ILE A 35 11.23 6.03 8.36
N SER A 36 11.57 6.10 7.07
CA SER A 36 11.77 7.37 6.36
C SER A 36 10.49 8.22 6.33
N LEU A 37 9.34 7.58 6.08
CA LEU A 37 8.04 8.25 6.15
C LEU A 37 7.73 8.75 7.57
N GLN A 38 8.03 7.97 8.61
CA GLN A 38 7.81 8.39 10.00
C GLN A 38 8.69 9.59 10.36
N PHE A 39 9.96 9.61 9.94
CA PHE A 39 10.83 10.78 10.15
C PHE A 39 10.36 12.03 9.41
N GLY A 40 9.80 11.86 8.21
CA GLY A 40 9.19 12.95 7.44
C GLY A 40 7.84 13.43 8.00
N LEU A 41 7.21 12.67 8.90
CA LEU A 41 5.87 12.92 9.43
C LEU A 41 5.87 12.83 10.97
N PRO A 42 6.30 13.89 11.68
CA PRO A 42 6.48 13.85 13.14
C PRO A 42 5.19 13.56 13.93
N ASP A 43 4.02 13.83 13.35
CA ASP A 43 2.70 13.57 13.95
C ASP A 43 2.07 12.23 13.48
N ALA A 44 2.83 11.37 12.79
CA ALA A 44 2.34 10.08 12.32
C ALA A 44 2.42 8.99 13.41
N VAL A 45 1.46 8.08 13.35
CA VAL A 45 1.58 6.74 13.97
C VAL A 45 1.92 5.74 12.88
N THR A 46 2.85 4.84 13.18
CA THR A 46 3.14 3.69 12.32
C THR A 46 2.45 2.45 12.87
N VAL A 47 1.98 1.63 11.95
CA VAL A 47 1.37 0.35 12.24
C VAL A 47 2.04 -0.67 11.35
N ARG A 48 2.58 -1.72 11.97
CA ARG A 48 3.21 -2.83 11.28
C ARG A 48 2.48 -4.11 11.61
N HIS A 49 2.26 -4.93 10.59
CA HIS A 49 1.63 -6.24 10.69
C HIS A 49 2.54 -7.30 10.09
N VAL A 50 2.70 -8.43 10.78
CA VAL A 50 3.44 -9.61 10.31
C VAL A 50 2.56 -10.83 10.48
N ILE A 51 2.43 -11.62 9.42
CA ILE A 51 1.71 -12.89 9.47
C ILE A 51 2.73 -14.00 9.68
N ASP A 52 2.45 -14.87 10.64
CA ASP A 52 3.13 -16.15 10.82
C ASP A 52 2.14 -17.26 10.43
N PRO A 53 2.27 -17.81 9.20
CA PRO A 53 1.34 -18.81 8.71
C PRO A 53 1.43 -20.12 9.49
N GLU A 54 2.60 -20.52 9.97
CA GLU A 54 2.79 -21.77 10.72
C GLU A 54 2.13 -21.72 12.09
N ARG A 55 2.22 -20.57 12.77
CA ARG A 55 1.61 -20.37 14.09
C ARG A 55 0.15 -19.89 14.03
N GLN A 56 -0.37 -19.60 12.84
CA GLN A 56 -1.70 -18.99 12.63
C GLN A 56 -1.85 -17.65 13.38
N LEU A 57 -0.77 -16.86 13.39
CA LEU A 57 -0.68 -15.62 14.17
C LEU A 57 -0.49 -14.39 13.28
N LEU A 58 -1.02 -13.29 13.77
CA LEU A 58 -0.71 -11.95 13.29
C LEU A 58 -0.05 -11.16 14.42
N THR A 59 1.16 -10.68 14.22
CA THR A 59 1.79 -9.74 15.14
C THR A 59 1.53 -8.31 14.66
N ARG A 60 0.95 -7.48 15.52
CA ARG A 60 0.79 -6.04 15.29
C ARG A 60 1.71 -5.26 16.21
N VAL A 61 2.46 -4.32 15.65
CA VAL A 61 3.22 -3.31 16.39
C VAL A 61 2.74 -1.92 16.01
N VAL A 62 2.39 -1.11 17.00
CA VAL A 62 2.05 0.32 16.83
C VAL A 62 3.14 1.15 17.48
N SER A 63 3.71 2.11 16.76
CA SER A 63 4.68 3.05 17.34
C SER A 63 4.47 4.46 16.83
N ASP A 64 4.94 5.44 17.61
CA ASP A 64 5.07 6.82 17.15
C ASP A 64 6.46 7.34 17.55
N VAL A 65 6.68 8.65 17.47
CA VAL A 65 7.96 9.27 17.83
C VAL A 65 8.40 9.01 19.28
N SER A 66 7.47 8.62 20.17
CA SER A 66 7.77 8.25 21.56
C SER A 66 8.23 6.80 21.74
N GLY A 67 8.16 5.99 20.67
CA GLY A 67 8.51 4.58 20.67
C GLY A 67 7.30 3.66 20.47
N VAL A 68 7.45 2.40 20.86
CA VAL A 68 6.38 1.39 20.76
C VAL A 68 5.29 1.67 21.77
N ILE A 69 4.05 1.76 21.29
CA ILE A 69 2.84 2.03 22.08
C ILE A 69 2.05 0.75 22.32
N GLU A 70 2.05 -0.15 21.35
CA GLU A 70 1.26 -1.38 21.34
C GLU A 70 2.06 -2.50 20.66
N HIS A 71 2.03 -3.70 21.24
CA HIS A 71 2.56 -4.92 20.64
C HIS A 71 1.63 -6.07 21.00
N GLU A 72 0.94 -6.63 20.02
CA GLU A 72 -0.10 -7.63 20.21
C GLU A 72 0.11 -8.81 19.26
N GLU A 73 -0.17 -10.02 19.75
CA GLU A 73 -0.31 -11.23 18.94
C GLU A 73 -1.80 -11.58 18.83
N ILE A 74 -2.31 -11.64 17.61
CA ILE A 74 -3.71 -11.93 17.30
C ILE A 74 -3.78 -13.31 16.65
N ASN A 75 -4.59 -14.20 17.22
CA ASN A 75 -4.89 -15.49 16.60
C ASN A 75 -5.79 -15.25 15.38
N LEU A 76 -5.34 -15.67 14.21
CA LEU A 76 -6.15 -15.63 13.00
C LEU A 76 -6.92 -16.94 12.87
N ALA A 77 -8.17 -16.85 12.37
CA ALA A 77 -8.95 -18.05 12.05
C ALA A 77 -8.28 -18.86 10.93
N HIS A 78 -7.69 -18.15 9.97
CA HIS A 78 -6.76 -18.67 8.97
C HIS A 78 -5.70 -17.58 8.78
N ALA A 79 -4.42 -17.93 8.94
CA ALA A 79 -3.34 -17.01 8.63
C ALA A 79 -3.31 -16.77 7.12
N CYS A 80 -4.00 -15.73 6.70
CA CYS A 80 -4.04 -15.22 5.35
C CYS A 80 -4.23 -13.71 5.38
N VAL A 81 -3.80 -13.02 4.33
CA VAL A 81 -3.91 -11.55 4.24
C VAL A 81 -5.36 -11.09 4.34
N ALA A 82 -6.31 -11.82 3.76
CA ALA A 82 -7.73 -11.45 3.80
C ALA A 82 -8.29 -11.44 5.24
N CYS A 83 -7.94 -12.44 6.06
CA CYS A 83 -8.29 -12.47 7.48
C CYS A 83 -7.61 -11.31 8.22
N ALA A 84 -6.30 -11.12 8.04
CA ALA A 84 -5.57 -10.02 8.66
C ALA A 84 -6.20 -8.65 8.33
N ILE A 85 -6.58 -8.40 7.07
CA ILE A 85 -7.19 -7.14 6.64
C ILE A 85 -8.50 -6.87 7.38
N ARG A 86 -9.39 -7.86 7.39
CA ARG A 86 -10.75 -7.73 7.89
C ARG A 86 -10.80 -7.74 9.42
N GLU A 87 -10.00 -8.60 10.04
CA GLU A 87 -10.06 -8.89 11.47
C GLU A 87 -9.18 -7.92 12.26
N ASP A 88 -8.15 -7.33 11.64
CA ASP A 88 -7.17 -6.54 12.38
C ASP A 88 -6.70 -5.23 11.71
N ILE A 89 -6.19 -5.28 10.47
CA ILE A 89 -5.56 -4.11 9.83
C ILE A 89 -6.56 -2.96 9.70
N VAL A 90 -7.71 -3.17 9.04
CA VAL A 90 -8.71 -2.11 8.85
C VAL A 90 -9.29 -1.64 10.21
N PRO A 91 -9.71 -2.53 11.13
CA PRO A 91 -10.14 -2.13 12.47
C PRO A 91 -9.11 -1.31 13.25
N THR A 92 -7.82 -1.65 13.14
CA THR A 92 -6.73 -0.92 13.80
C THR A 92 -6.54 0.47 13.22
N LEU A 93 -6.49 0.59 11.89
CA LEU A 93 -6.35 1.90 11.24
C LEU A 93 -7.50 2.83 11.62
N GLU A 94 -8.72 2.31 11.61
CA GLU A 94 -9.90 3.05 12.07
C GLU A 94 -9.82 3.43 13.55
N ARG A 95 -9.43 2.50 14.43
CA ARG A 95 -9.26 2.74 15.87
C ARG A 95 -8.27 3.86 16.14
N LEU A 96 -7.11 3.84 15.48
CA LEU A 96 -6.08 4.86 15.64
C LEU A 96 -6.54 6.22 15.11
N ALA A 97 -7.22 6.26 13.97
CA ALA A 97 -7.76 7.49 13.40
C ALA A 97 -8.87 8.10 14.28
N ALA A 98 -9.77 7.28 14.81
CA ALA A 98 -10.88 7.73 15.64
C ALA A 98 -10.43 8.36 16.97
N GLN A 99 -9.26 7.98 17.49
CA GLN A 99 -8.66 8.60 18.68
C GLN A 99 -8.29 10.08 18.45
N GLY A 100 -8.04 10.47 17.20
CA GLY A 100 -7.71 11.86 16.85
C GLY A 100 -6.39 12.36 17.47
N ARG A 101 -5.50 11.44 17.86
CA ARG A 101 -4.18 11.74 18.46
C ARG A 101 -3.10 12.03 17.41
N TRP A 102 -3.18 11.39 16.24
CA TRP A 102 -2.18 11.50 15.18
C TRP A 102 -2.73 12.19 13.93
N GLY A 103 -1.86 12.89 13.22
CA GLY A 103 -2.21 13.61 11.99
C GLY A 103 -2.24 12.72 10.74
N SER A 104 -1.58 11.57 10.77
CA SER A 104 -1.53 10.59 9.68
C SER A 104 -1.19 9.19 10.21
N ILE A 105 -1.38 8.17 9.37
CA ILE A 105 -1.00 6.79 9.67
C ILE A 105 -0.11 6.26 8.55
N VAL A 106 1.02 5.63 8.90
CA VAL A 106 1.83 4.84 7.98
C VAL A 106 1.63 3.37 8.30
N ALA A 107 0.99 2.64 7.40
CA ALA A 107 0.66 1.22 7.57
C ALA A 107 1.62 0.36 6.75
N CYS A 108 2.60 -0.25 7.42
CA CYS A 108 3.44 -1.30 6.87
C CYS A 108 2.63 -2.61 6.88
N LEU A 109 2.20 -3.04 5.69
CA LEU A 109 1.44 -4.27 5.53
C LEU A 109 2.33 -5.51 5.76
N PRO A 110 1.75 -6.71 5.92
CA PRO A 110 2.54 -7.93 5.87
C PRO A 110 3.33 -8.03 4.56
N VAL A 111 4.49 -8.67 4.60
CA VAL A 111 5.26 -8.96 3.39
C VAL A 111 4.39 -9.74 2.40
N ALA A 112 4.51 -9.43 1.10
CA ALA A 112 3.69 -9.96 0.02
C ALA A 112 2.17 -9.64 0.10
N ALA A 113 1.74 -8.79 1.04
CA ALA A 113 0.38 -8.25 1.05
C ALA A 113 0.27 -7.05 0.10
N GLU A 114 -0.72 -7.09 -0.78
CA GLU A 114 -0.93 -6.06 -1.79
C GLU A 114 -1.90 -4.98 -1.28
N ALA A 115 -1.47 -3.71 -1.33
CA ALA A 115 -2.29 -2.57 -0.90
C ALA A 115 -3.66 -2.48 -1.59
N VAL A 116 -3.80 -3.02 -2.80
CA VAL A 116 -5.07 -3.13 -3.53
C VAL A 116 -6.15 -3.83 -2.69
N GLN A 117 -5.78 -4.85 -1.92
CA GLN A 117 -6.73 -5.62 -1.11
C GLN A 117 -7.34 -4.75 0.00
N VAL A 118 -6.52 -3.93 0.67
CA VAL A 118 -6.98 -2.96 1.67
C VAL A 118 -7.86 -1.89 1.03
N CYS A 119 -7.40 -1.31 -0.09
CA CYS A 119 -8.17 -0.28 -0.79
C CYS A 119 -9.54 -0.78 -1.24
N ARG A 120 -9.63 -2.02 -1.75
CA ARG A 120 -10.89 -2.66 -2.17
C ARG A 120 -11.84 -2.87 -1.00
N VAL A 121 -11.36 -3.33 0.15
CA VAL A 121 -12.18 -3.48 1.36
C VAL A 121 -12.76 -2.13 1.80
N LEU A 122 -11.94 -1.08 1.80
CA LEU A 122 -12.37 0.27 2.17
C LEU A 122 -13.34 0.89 1.16
N ALA A 123 -13.17 0.62 -0.13
CA ALA A 123 -14.08 1.08 -1.18
C ALA A 123 -15.43 0.35 -1.14
N TRP A 124 -15.42 -0.97 -0.85
CA TRP A 124 -16.62 -1.79 -0.77
C TRP A 124 -17.43 -1.50 0.51
N ALA A 125 -16.77 -1.29 1.63
CA ALA A 125 -17.41 -1.04 2.92
C ALA A 125 -16.89 0.24 3.61
N PRO A 126 -17.12 1.44 3.04
CA PRO A 126 -16.54 2.69 3.58
C PRO A 126 -17.00 3.05 4.99
N ARG A 127 -18.07 2.41 5.49
CA ARG A 127 -18.56 2.58 6.86
C ARG A 127 -17.78 1.77 7.91
N THR A 128 -16.92 0.83 7.52
CA THR A 128 -16.08 0.08 8.46
C THR A 128 -14.93 0.92 8.99
N ALA A 129 -14.47 1.89 8.20
CA ALA A 129 -13.40 2.80 8.59
C ALA A 129 -13.71 4.25 8.14
N PRO A 130 -14.75 4.89 8.71
CA PRO A 130 -15.19 6.21 8.29
C PRO A 130 -14.18 7.33 8.56
N HIS A 131 -13.21 7.14 9.47
CA HIS A 131 -12.25 8.18 9.86
C HIS A 131 -10.97 8.17 9.03
N ILE A 132 -10.72 7.14 8.21
CA ILE A 132 -9.50 7.05 7.39
C ILE A 132 -9.75 7.32 5.91
N GLY A 133 -8.71 7.81 5.23
CA GLY A 133 -8.63 7.86 3.78
C GLY A 133 -7.24 7.48 3.30
N ILE A 134 -7.13 6.59 2.32
CA ILE A 134 -5.83 6.22 1.74
C ILE A 134 -5.31 7.42 0.93
N SER A 135 -4.20 7.99 1.36
CA SER A 135 -3.57 9.17 0.75
C SER A 135 -2.48 8.79 -0.24
N ALA A 136 -1.80 7.67 -0.04
CA ALA A 136 -0.79 7.13 -0.95
C ALA A 136 -0.59 5.63 -0.75
N VAL A 137 -0.12 4.97 -1.81
CA VAL A 137 0.44 3.62 -1.77
C VAL A 137 1.91 3.68 -2.18
N VAL A 138 2.78 3.10 -1.35
CA VAL A 138 4.22 2.97 -1.58
C VAL A 138 4.54 1.50 -1.84
N ALA A 139 5.15 1.22 -3.00
CA ALA A 139 5.86 -0.04 -3.20
C ALA A 139 7.30 0.15 -2.69
N ALA A 140 7.73 -0.68 -1.75
CA ALA A 140 9.10 -0.70 -1.26
C ALA A 140 9.77 -2.01 -1.66
N LEU A 141 10.87 -1.92 -2.42
CA LEU A 141 11.62 -3.06 -2.95
C LEU A 141 13.10 -2.86 -2.69
N GLU A 142 13.84 -3.96 -2.61
CA GLU A 142 15.29 -3.91 -2.53
C GLU A 142 15.87 -3.70 -3.93
N GLY A 143 16.65 -2.63 -4.12
CA GLY A 143 17.12 -2.20 -5.44
C GLY A 143 18.09 -3.20 -6.06
N THR A 144 18.94 -3.84 -5.24
CA THR A 144 19.96 -4.79 -5.71
C THR A 144 19.42 -6.17 -6.09
N THR A 145 18.19 -6.51 -5.68
CA THR A 145 17.52 -7.77 -6.03
C THR A 145 16.29 -7.57 -6.91
N VAL A 146 15.95 -6.32 -7.27
CA VAL A 146 14.66 -5.99 -7.87
C VAL A 146 14.41 -6.70 -9.20
N ALA A 147 15.44 -6.93 -10.02
CA ALA A 147 15.30 -7.70 -11.25
C ALA A 147 14.97 -9.17 -10.98
N GLU A 148 15.60 -9.77 -9.98
CA GLU A 148 15.30 -11.14 -9.56
C GLU A 148 13.88 -11.24 -9.00
N ASP A 149 13.48 -10.26 -8.18
CA ASP A 149 12.14 -10.20 -7.59
C ASP A 149 11.04 -10.01 -8.63
N LEU A 150 11.32 -9.35 -9.76
CA LEU A 150 10.34 -9.05 -10.81
C LEU A 150 10.34 -10.04 -11.98
N LEU A 151 11.44 -10.77 -12.22
CA LEU A 151 11.61 -11.66 -13.38
C LEU A 151 11.91 -13.11 -12.99
N GLY A 152 12.21 -13.36 -11.72
CA GLY A 152 12.61 -14.67 -11.21
C GLY A 152 11.47 -15.70 -11.17
N PRO A 153 11.81 -17.00 -11.11
CA PRO A 153 10.84 -18.09 -11.08
C PRO A 153 10.35 -18.44 -9.66
N ASP A 154 10.99 -17.89 -8.63
CA ASP A 154 10.80 -18.31 -7.25
C ASP A 154 9.36 -18.08 -6.78
N LEU A 155 8.89 -19.00 -5.94
CA LEU A 155 7.61 -18.89 -5.26
C LEU A 155 7.76 -18.23 -3.88
N LEU A 156 6.68 -17.64 -3.38
CA LEU A 156 6.68 -16.97 -2.07
C LEU A 156 7.07 -17.92 -0.93
N ASP A 157 6.57 -19.14 -0.95
CA ASP A 157 6.86 -20.19 0.05
C ASP A 157 8.32 -20.67 -0.01
N GLU A 158 8.93 -20.73 -1.20
CA GLU A 158 10.35 -21.06 -1.38
C GLU A 158 11.26 -20.01 -0.73
N ARG A 159 10.80 -18.75 -0.64
CA ARG A 159 11.51 -17.64 0.02
C ARG A 159 11.05 -17.36 1.46
N GLY A 160 10.12 -18.14 2.01
CA GLY A 160 9.56 -17.90 3.36
C GLY A 160 8.69 -16.63 3.46
N LEU A 161 8.16 -16.14 2.34
CA LEU A 161 7.32 -14.94 2.21
C LEU A 161 5.82 -15.27 2.11
N ALA A 162 5.49 -16.56 2.11
CA ALA A 162 4.12 -17.05 2.01
C ALA A 162 3.23 -16.46 3.12
N THR A 163 2.07 -15.95 2.73
CA THR A 163 1.12 -15.33 3.67
C THR A 163 0.07 -16.29 4.21
N SER A 164 0.12 -17.56 3.76
CA SER A 164 -0.67 -18.69 4.23
C SER A 164 0.05 -20.01 3.89
N GLU A 165 -0.31 -21.13 4.53
CA GLU A 165 0.32 -22.44 4.29
C GLU A 165 0.24 -22.92 2.82
N ASP A 166 -0.79 -22.48 2.09
CA ASP A 166 -1.05 -22.86 0.70
C ASP A 166 -0.68 -21.74 -0.31
N ASP A 167 0.03 -20.70 0.11
CA ASP A 167 0.41 -19.58 -0.76
C ASP A 167 1.56 -19.95 -1.70
N ARG A 168 1.22 -20.46 -2.89
CA ARG A 168 2.15 -20.89 -3.95
C ARG A 168 2.30 -19.86 -5.09
N ARG A 169 2.00 -18.59 -4.82
CA ARG A 169 2.14 -17.53 -5.83
C ARG A 169 3.62 -17.26 -6.13
N GLY A 170 3.91 -16.78 -7.33
CA GLY A 170 5.26 -16.37 -7.69
C GLY A 170 5.66 -15.05 -7.02
N VAL A 171 6.93 -14.89 -6.67
CA VAL A 171 7.46 -13.62 -6.16
C VAL A 171 7.28 -12.52 -7.21
N ALA A 172 7.63 -12.83 -8.48
CA ALA A 172 7.45 -11.93 -9.63
C ALA A 172 6.00 -11.50 -9.87
N GLU A 173 5.05 -12.42 -9.69
CA GLU A 173 3.61 -12.14 -9.80
C GLU A 173 3.20 -11.06 -8.78
N VAL A 174 3.58 -11.26 -7.51
CA VAL A 174 3.19 -10.37 -6.42
C VAL A 174 3.94 -9.04 -6.44
N ALA A 175 5.26 -9.07 -6.68
CA ALA A 175 6.08 -7.87 -6.77
C ALA A 175 5.60 -6.97 -7.93
N SER A 176 5.27 -7.54 -9.09
CA SER A 176 4.73 -6.80 -10.23
C SER A 176 3.39 -6.14 -9.88
N ALA A 177 2.46 -6.87 -9.25
CA ALA A 177 1.18 -6.32 -8.82
C ALA A 177 1.33 -5.16 -7.81
N ILE A 178 2.30 -5.27 -6.90
CA ILE A 178 2.64 -4.20 -5.94
C ILE A 178 3.15 -2.95 -6.67
N VAL A 179 4.08 -3.09 -7.62
CA VAL A 179 4.62 -1.99 -8.43
C VAL A 179 3.54 -1.32 -9.26
N GLU A 180 2.70 -2.10 -9.95
CA GLU A 180 1.62 -1.59 -10.80
C GLU A 180 0.58 -0.78 -10.01
N TYR A 181 0.30 -1.15 -8.77
CA TYR A 181 -0.69 -0.44 -7.94
C TYR A 181 -0.15 0.81 -7.24
N ALA A 182 1.18 0.93 -7.10
CA ALA A 182 1.81 1.97 -6.30
C ALA A 182 1.70 3.39 -6.88
N ASP A 183 1.56 4.38 -6.00
CA ASP A 183 1.62 5.81 -6.33
C ASP A 183 3.06 6.35 -6.34
N VAL A 184 3.98 5.64 -5.67
CA VAL A 184 5.44 5.83 -5.72
C VAL A 184 6.12 4.48 -5.48
N VAL A 185 7.21 4.23 -6.20
CA VAL A 185 8.09 3.08 -5.94
C VAL A 185 9.35 3.58 -5.25
N CYS A 186 9.73 2.93 -4.15
CA CYS A 186 10.92 3.19 -3.35
C CYS A 186 11.86 1.99 -3.46
N LEU A 187 13.05 2.21 -4.00
CA LEU A 187 14.15 1.25 -4.01
C LEU A 187 15.12 1.64 -2.90
N THR A 188 15.43 0.72 -2.00
CA THR A 188 16.16 1.01 -0.76
C THR A 188 17.67 1.10 -0.94
N GLU A 189 18.21 0.29 -1.83
CA GLU A 189 19.56 0.43 -2.35
C GLU A 189 19.53 0.92 -3.81
N THR A 190 20.66 1.45 -4.29
CA THR A 190 20.75 1.95 -5.66
C THR A 190 20.77 0.78 -6.65
N PRO A 191 19.78 0.67 -7.54
CA PRO A 191 19.75 -0.38 -8.56
C PRO A 191 20.74 -0.08 -9.71
N GLU A 192 20.97 -1.05 -10.57
CA GLU A 192 21.54 -0.79 -11.89
C GLU A 192 20.55 0.01 -12.78
N PRO A 193 21.02 0.80 -13.76
CA PRO A 193 20.13 1.60 -14.61
C PRO A 193 19.06 0.78 -15.35
N GLU A 194 19.39 -0.44 -15.75
CA GLU A 194 18.48 -1.37 -16.41
C GLU A 194 17.36 -1.85 -15.48
N GLU A 195 17.68 -2.03 -14.19
CA GLU A 195 16.75 -2.45 -13.15
C GLU A 195 15.79 -1.31 -12.78
N GLU A 196 16.30 -0.08 -12.66
CA GLU A 196 15.46 1.11 -12.49
C GLU A 196 14.49 1.29 -13.67
N SER A 197 15.00 1.07 -14.90
CA SER A 197 14.19 1.13 -16.13
C SER A 197 13.12 0.04 -16.18
N LEU A 198 13.42 -1.17 -15.69
CA LEU A 198 12.45 -2.26 -15.56
C LEU A 198 11.30 -1.85 -14.62
N VAL A 199 11.63 -1.34 -13.43
CA VAL A 199 10.65 -0.87 -12.45
C VAL A 199 9.80 0.27 -13.04
N ALA A 200 10.42 1.25 -13.68
CA ALA A 200 9.72 2.36 -14.31
C ALA A 200 8.80 1.92 -15.46
N THR A 201 9.14 0.82 -16.15
CA THR A 201 8.33 0.23 -17.23
C THR A 201 7.10 -0.48 -16.70
N LEU A 202 7.22 -1.18 -15.56
CA LEU A 202 6.09 -1.87 -14.91
C LEU A 202 5.16 -0.88 -14.17
N ALA A 203 5.73 0.15 -13.56
CA ALA A 203 4.96 1.15 -12.83
C ALA A 203 3.99 1.90 -13.75
N ARG A 204 2.92 2.44 -13.15
CA ARG A 204 1.96 3.29 -13.89
C ARG A 204 2.67 4.51 -14.48
N PRO A 205 2.20 5.03 -15.63
CA PRO A 205 2.80 6.21 -16.24
C PRO A 205 2.86 7.40 -15.28
N ARG A 206 4.06 7.95 -15.11
CA ARG A 206 4.38 9.07 -14.20
C ARG A 206 4.35 8.73 -12.71
N THR A 207 4.31 7.44 -12.34
CA THR A 207 4.65 7.02 -10.97
C THR A 207 6.13 7.32 -10.73
N PRO A 208 6.49 8.12 -9.72
CA PRO A 208 7.88 8.35 -9.38
C PRO A 208 8.55 7.06 -8.88
N VAL A 209 9.80 6.86 -9.30
CA VAL A 209 10.71 5.88 -8.71
C VAL A 209 11.76 6.67 -7.95
N VAL A 210 11.94 6.37 -6.66
CA VAL A 210 13.01 6.93 -5.83
C VAL A 210 13.97 5.82 -5.45
N THR A 211 15.27 6.08 -5.49
CA THR A 211 16.34 5.09 -5.24
C THR A 211 17.00 5.24 -3.87
N ASP A 212 16.37 6.01 -2.99
CA ASP A 212 16.77 6.19 -1.59
C ASP A 212 15.49 6.51 -0.77
N PRO A 213 15.23 5.80 0.33
CA PRO A 213 14.05 6.03 1.18
C PRO A 213 13.94 7.46 1.72
N SER A 214 15.07 8.15 1.94
CA SER A 214 15.10 9.54 2.42
C SER A 214 14.56 10.54 1.40
N LEU A 215 14.42 10.14 0.12
CA LEU A 215 13.85 10.95 -0.94
C LEU A 215 12.32 10.83 -1.05
N LEU A 216 11.68 10.01 -0.22
CA LEU A 216 10.22 9.93 -0.15
C LEU A 216 9.64 11.27 0.32
N ASP A 217 8.85 11.92 -0.53
CA ASP A 217 8.11 13.15 -0.19
C ASP A 217 6.92 12.83 0.72
N ALA A 218 7.19 12.59 2.00
CA ALA A 218 6.18 12.19 2.96
C ALA A 218 5.04 13.23 3.08
N ALA A 219 5.36 14.53 2.98
CA ALA A 219 4.37 15.60 3.00
C ALA A 219 3.44 15.56 1.78
N GLY A 220 3.98 15.35 0.58
CA GLY A 220 3.20 15.15 -0.64
C GLY A 220 2.33 13.90 -0.59
N LEU A 221 2.85 12.78 -0.07
CA LEU A 221 2.12 11.53 0.06
C LEU A 221 0.96 11.62 1.06
N VAL A 222 1.13 12.35 2.16
CA VAL A 222 0.04 12.62 3.13
C VAL A 222 -1.00 13.58 2.56
N ALA A 223 -0.60 14.55 1.72
CA ALA A 223 -1.54 15.49 1.09
C ALA A 223 -2.56 14.81 0.15
N GLY A 224 -2.29 13.57 -0.30
CA GLY A 224 -3.24 12.74 -1.02
C GLY A 224 -2.98 12.70 -2.53
N VAL A 225 -2.15 11.76 -2.95
CA VAL A 225 -1.88 11.45 -4.36
C VAL A 225 -2.69 10.26 -4.87
N HIS A 226 -3.16 9.39 -3.98
CA HIS A 226 -3.87 8.17 -4.35
C HIS A 226 -5.21 8.45 -5.04
N ARG A 227 -5.42 7.83 -6.20
CA ARG A 227 -6.65 7.92 -6.99
C ARG A 227 -7.25 6.55 -7.21
N HIS A 228 -7.84 5.97 -6.14
CA HIS A 228 -8.33 4.58 -6.13
C HIS A 228 -9.03 4.13 -7.41
N HIS A 229 -10.05 4.85 -7.90
CA HIS A 229 -10.77 4.46 -9.12
C HIS A 229 -9.90 4.44 -10.38
N ALA A 230 -8.94 5.36 -10.51
CA ALA A 230 -8.03 5.39 -11.64
C ALA A 230 -6.98 4.27 -11.54
N VAL A 231 -6.51 3.96 -10.33
CA VAL A 231 -5.60 2.84 -10.08
C VAL A 231 -6.29 1.50 -10.40
N GLU A 232 -7.50 1.29 -9.86
CA GLU A 232 -8.31 0.09 -10.14
C GLU A 232 -8.61 -0.10 -11.62
N ALA A 233 -8.88 0.99 -12.35
CA ALA A 233 -9.10 0.90 -13.79
C ALA A 233 -7.83 0.51 -14.56
N TRP A 234 -6.64 0.85 -14.04
CA TRP A 234 -5.36 0.47 -14.63
C TRP A 234 -5.06 -1.02 -14.43
N VAL A 235 -5.17 -1.50 -13.20
CA VAL A 235 -4.89 -2.91 -12.83
C VAL A 235 -6.05 -3.86 -13.12
N ALA A 236 -7.11 -3.39 -13.80
CA ALA A 236 -8.26 -4.22 -14.12
C ALA A 236 -7.89 -5.28 -15.16
N GLU A 237 -7.99 -6.56 -14.77
CA GLU A 237 -7.83 -7.71 -15.68
C GLU A 237 -8.72 -7.62 -16.91
N VAL A 238 -9.94 -7.08 -16.74
CA VAL A 238 -10.91 -6.87 -17.81
C VAL A 238 -10.96 -5.40 -18.17
N ARG A 239 -10.49 -5.06 -19.39
CA ARG A 239 -10.69 -3.73 -19.97
C ARG A 239 -12.18 -3.47 -20.20
N ARG A 240 -12.73 -2.52 -19.44
CA ARG A 240 -14.14 -2.12 -19.55
C ARG A 240 -14.40 -1.03 -20.59
N ASN A 241 -13.35 -0.42 -21.13
CA ASN A 241 -13.43 0.59 -22.18
C ASN A 241 -13.14 -0.04 -23.54
N GLU A 242 -13.74 0.51 -24.60
CA GLU A 242 -13.40 0.15 -25.98
C GLU A 242 -11.90 0.34 -26.21
N VAL A 243 -11.25 -0.66 -26.80
CA VAL A 243 -9.87 -0.51 -27.25
C VAL A 243 -9.87 0.58 -28.31
N ALA A 244 -9.26 1.72 -28.03
CA ALA A 244 -9.15 2.81 -29.00
C ALA A 244 -8.59 2.24 -30.30
N ALA A 245 -9.35 2.38 -31.40
CA ALA A 245 -9.03 1.83 -32.72
C ALA A 245 -7.69 2.33 -33.33
N ALA A 246 -6.98 3.23 -32.64
CA ALA A 246 -5.68 3.75 -33.03
C ALA A 246 -4.55 2.71 -33.01
N ALA A 247 -4.73 1.54 -32.39
CA ALA A 247 -3.73 0.46 -32.35
C ALA A 247 -3.79 -0.52 -33.55
N LEU A 248 -4.71 -0.32 -34.51
CA LEU A 248 -4.87 -1.19 -35.69
C LEU A 248 -4.06 -0.73 -36.92
N ARG A 249 -3.11 0.20 -36.78
CA ARG A 249 -2.05 0.35 -37.79
C ARG A 249 -1.00 -0.73 -37.58
N VAL A 250 -1.40 -1.96 -37.92
CA VAL A 250 -0.48 -3.05 -38.20
C VAL A 250 0.51 -2.53 -39.26
N CYS A 251 1.80 -2.65 -38.97
CA CYS A 251 2.87 -2.53 -39.96
C CYS A 251 2.53 -3.41 -41.17
N ALA A 252 2.04 -2.79 -42.24
CA ALA A 252 2.13 -3.36 -43.57
C ALA A 252 3.56 -3.08 -44.07
N CYS A 253 4.44 -4.05 -43.85
CA CYS A 253 5.65 -4.23 -44.65
C CYS A 253 5.37 -5.37 -45.64
#